data_AF-A0A5D0NKB2-F1
#
_entry.id   AF-A0A5D0NKB2-F1
#
_cell.length_a   1.000
_cell.length_b   1.000
_cell.length_c   1.000
_cell.angle_alpha   90.00
_cell.angle_beta   90.00
_cell.angle_gamma   90.00
#
_symmetry.space_group_name_H-M   'P 1'
#
loop_
_entity.id
_entity.type
_entity.pdbx_description
1 polymer ?
#
loop_
_entity_poly.entity_id
_entity_poly.type
_entity_poly.pdbx_seq_one_letter_code
_entity_poly.pdbx_strand_id
1 'polypeptide(L)'
;MDSEDRAIRVKADAGRTAEVRGARSPDGPAGDETSAENGLESGVYARQAMVSSALAHDRAARLLEDMASAHPEEAELHLLSAARHRRWAENDRRLAQQYAPDGEDQDGRDKGARQTRPDEKRAETSTENADG
;
A
#
# COMPACT_ATOMS: atom_id res chain seq x y z
N MET A 1 13.86 58.27 -38.96
CA MET A 1 13.88 56.79 -38.99
C MET A 1 13.15 56.36 -37.73
N ASP A 2 11.84 56.26 -37.87
CA ASP A 2 10.90 55.91 -36.83
C ASP A 2 10.83 54.38 -36.71
N SER A 3 10.92 53.86 -35.49
CA SER A 3 10.71 52.45 -35.22
C SER A 3 9.72 52.33 -34.08
N GLU A 4 8.48 52.06 -34.49
CA GLU A 4 7.31 51.92 -33.66
C GLU A 4 7.41 50.69 -32.75
N ASP A 5 7.17 50.95 -31.48
CA ASP A 5 7.00 50.01 -30.38
C ASP A 5 5.73 49.16 -30.61
N ARG A 6 5.88 47.93 -31.11
CA ARG A 6 4.78 46.96 -31.23
C ARG A 6 4.69 46.08 -29.99
N ALA A 7 3.96 46.55 -28.99
CA ALA A 7 3.47 45.73 -27.90
C ALA A 7 2.35 44.79 -28.40
N ILE A 8 2.62 43.49 -28.44
CA ILE A 8 1.62 42.45 -28.76
C ILE A 8 0.72 42.24 -27.52
N ARG A 9 -0.50 42.77 -27.56
CA ARG A 9 -1.58 42.37 -26.63
C ARG A 9 -2.24 41.09 -27.13
N VAL A 10 -1.98 39.97 -26.45
CA VAL A 10 -2.76 38.74 -26.61
C VAL A 10 -4.08 38.90 -25.85
N LYS A 11 -5.18 39.04 -26.57
CA LYS A 11 -6.54 38.86 -26.03
C LYS A 11 -6.91 37.39 -26.19
N ALA A 12 -7.16 36.70 -25.08
CA ALA A 12 -7.82 35.39 -25.09
C ALA A 12 -9.32 35.62 -24.88
N ASP A 13 -10.07 35.64 -25.98
CA ASP A 13 -11.49 35.35 -25.99
C ASP A 13 -11.65 33.99 -26.67
N ALA A 14 -12.04 32.97 -25.91
CA ALA A 14 -12.40 31.67 -26.45
C ALA A 14 -13.54 31.11 -25.59
N GLY A 15 -14.74 31.19 -26.18
CA GLY A 15 -16.03 30.85 -25.60
C GLY A 15 -16.06 29.50 -24.90
N ARG A 16 -16.65 29.51 -23.71
CA ARG A 16 -17.09 28.33 -22.97
C ARG A 16 -18.48 27.95 -23.50
N THR A 17 -18.53 27.19 -24.58
CA THR A 17 -19.77 26.50 -25.00
C THR A 17 -20.02 25.34 -24.05
N ALA A 18 -20.86 25.57 -23.05
CA ALA A 18 -21.44 24.52 -22.22
C ALA A 18 -22.56 23.81 -23.01
N GLU A 19 -22.18 22.91 -23.89
CA GLU A 19 -23.08 21.88 -24.42
C GLU A 19 -22.44 20.51 -24.23
N VAL A 20 -22.60 19.94 -23.02
CA VAL A 20 -22.61 18.48 -22.86
C VAL A 20 -24.00 18.11 -22.39
N ARG A 21 -24.86 18.06 -23.41
CA ARG A 21 -25.95 17.11 -23.61
C ARG A 21 -26.01 16.03 -22.54
N GLY A 22 -27.07 16.09 -21.73
CA GLY A 22 -27.52 14.97 -20.94
C GLY A 22 -27.77 13.77 -21.85
N ALA A 23 -26.90 12.77 -21.74
CA ALA A 23 -27.18 11.41 -22.18
C ALA A 23 -27.54 10.62 -20.92
N ARG A 24 -28.83 10.31 -20.79
CA ARG A 24 -29.37 9.29 -19.89
C ARG A 24 -28.47 8.04 -19.95
N SER A 25 -27.91 7.64 -18.82
CA SER A 25 -27.46 6.26 -18.64
C SER A 25 -28.65 5.39 -18.23
N PRO A 26 -28.69 4.13 -18.70
CA PRO A 26 -29.90 3.32 -18.72
C PRO A 26 -30.25 2.77 -17.34
N ASP A 27 -31.54 2.80 -17.00
CA ASP A 27 -32.12 1.88 -16.04
C ASP A 27 -31.93 0.44 -16.55
N GLY A 28 -31.17 -0.39 -15.83
CA GLY A 28 -31.06 -1.82 -16.07
C GLY A 28 -29.95 -2.50 -15.27
N PRO A 29 -30.12 -3.76 -14.82
CA PRO A 29 -29.99 -4.12 -13.41
C PRO A 29 -28.72 -4.90 -13.06
N ALA A 30 -28.42 -4.96 -11.76
CA ALA A 30 -27.48 -5.87 -11.10
C ALA A 30 -26.00 -5.75 -11.53
N GLY A 31 -25.25 -4.90 -10.82
CA GLY A 31 -23.80 -4.79 -10.94
C GLY A 31 -23.14 -4.55 -9.60
N ASP A 32 -23.55 -5.28 -8.56
CA ASP A 32 -22.96 -5.15 -7.22
C ASP A 32 -21.70 -6.02 -7.06
N GLU A 33 -21.58 -7.13 -7.81
CA GLU A 33 -20.45 -8.06 -7.67
C GLU A 33 -19.23 -7.67 -8.53
N THR A 34 -19.42 -7.25 -9.78
CA THR A 34 -18.31 -6.87 -10.68
C THR A 34 -17.60 -5.58 -10.26
N SER A 35 -18.26 -4.71 -9.50
CA SER A 35 -17.67 -3.46 -9.01
C SER A 35 -16.71 -3.72 -7.83
N ALA A 36 -17.07 -4.67 -6.95
CA ALA A 36 -16.25 -5.08 -5.82
C ALA A 36 -14.98 -5.83 -6.28
N GLU A 37 -15.10 -6.74 -7.25
CA GLU A 37 -13.96 -7.48 -7.80
C GLU A 37 -12.92 -6.56 -8.47
N ASN A 38 -13.39 -5.58 -9.27
CA ASN A 38 -12.52 -4.58 -9.90
C ASN A 38 -11.84 -3.67 -8.87
N GLY A 39 -12.52 -3.35 -7.75
CA GLY A 39 -11.96 -2.56 -6.65
C GLY A 39 -10.84 -3.29 -5.91
N LEU A 40 -11.01 -4.59 -5.66
CA LEU A 40 -10.00 -5.45 -5.02
C LEU A 40 -8.77 -5.62 -5.92
N GLU A 41 -8.97 -5.91 -7.21
CA GLU A 41 -7.86 -6.07 -8.17
C GLU A 41 -7.07 -4.76 -8.34
N SER A 42 -7.77 -3.63 -8.42
CA SER A 42 -7.17 -2.29 -8.43
C SER A 42 -6.36 -2.00 -7.15
N GLY A 43 -6.88 -2.39 -5.98
CA GLY A 43 -6.20 -2.24 -4.69
C GLY A 43 -4.91 -3.06 -4.60
N VAL A 44 -4.94 -4.31 -5.08
CA VAL A 44 -3.76 -5.19 -5.15
C VAL A 44 -2.70 -4.62 -6.09
N TYR A 45 -3.10 -4.15 -7.26
CA TYR A 45 -2.19 -3.51 -8.21
C TYR A 45 -1.57 -2.23 -7.64
N ALA A 46 -2.39 -1.35 -7.05
CA ALA A 46 -1.93 -0.11 -6.44
C ALA A 46 -0.90 -0.39 -5.33
N ARG A 47 -1.18 -1.38 -4.47
CA ARG A 47 -0.23 -1.84 -3.44
C ARG A 47 1.08 -2.34 -4.06
N GLN A 48 1.03 -3.17 -5.09
CA GLN A 48 2.22 -3.71 -5.73
C GLN A 48 3.06 -2.62 -6.41
N ALA A 49 2.40 -1.63 -7.00
CA ALA A 49 3.06 -0.46 -7.58
C ALA A 49 3.80 0.35 -6.52
N MET A 50 3.18 0.61 -5.36
CA MET A 50 3.83 1.33 -4.26
C MET A 50 5.01 0.55 -3.68
N VAL A 51 4.89 -0.76 -3.48
CA VAL A 51 6.02 -1.60 -3.04
C VAL A 51 7.17 -1.55 -4.03
N SER A 52 6.86 -1.63 -5.32
CA SER A 52 7.87 -1.55 -6.39
C SER A 52 8.54 -0.18 -6.45
N SER A 53 7.76 0.89 -6.30
CA SER A 53 8.25 2.28 -6.22
C SER A 53 9.19 2.47 -5.02
N ALA A 54 8.81 1.97 -3.84
CA ALA A 54 9.65 2.04 -2.64
C ALA A 54 11.03 1.39 -2.87
N LEU A 55 11.06 0.21 -3.49
CA LEU A 55 12.31 -0.48 -3.83
C LEU A 55 13.15 0.27 -4.87
N ALA A 56 12.52 0.99 -5.80
CA ALA A 56 13.23 1.84 -6.75
C ALA A 56 13.87 3.03 -6.04
N HIS A 57 13.15 3.68 -5.13
CA HIS A 57 13.67 4.78 -4.32
C HIS A 57 14.81 4.35 -3.39
N ASP A 58 14.73 3.18 -2.76
CA ASP A 58 15.85 2.64 -1.98
C ASP A 58 17.11 2.44 -2.83
N ARG A 59 16.96 1.89 -4.03
CA ARG A 59 18.08 1.69 -4.96
C ARG A 59 18.68 3.03 -5.40
N ALA A 60 17.84 4.01 -5.70
CA ALA A 60 18.29 5.36 -6.04
C ALA A 60 19.06 6.01 -4.87
N ALA A 61 18.57 5.87 -3.64
CA ALA A 61 19.25 6.40 -2.46
C ALA A 61 20.65 5.78 -2.27
N ARG A 62 20.77 4.45 -2.42
CA ARG A 62 22.08 3.76 -2.34
C ARG A 62 23.04 4.23 -3.42
N LEU A 63 22.56 4.34 -4.67
CA LEU A 63 23.39 4.85 -5.77
C LEU A 63 23.92 6.26 -5.50
N LEU A 64 23.08 7.15 -4.96
CA LEU A 64 23.47 8.50 -4.62
C LEU A 64 24.47 8.54 -3.44
N GLU A 65 24.34 7.65 -2.46
CA GLU A 65 25.32 7.50 -1.37
C GLU A 65 26.69 7.00 -1.88
N ASP A 66 26.68 6.07 -2.84
CA ASP A 66 27.90 5.61 -3.52
C ASP A 66 28.54 6.75 -4.33
N MET A 67 27.72 7.53 -5.05
CA MET A 67 28.20 8.71 -5.80
C MET A 67 28.78 9.78 -4.87
N ALA A 68 28.17 10.03 -3.71
CA ALA A 68 28.70 10.96 -2.72
C ALA A 68 30.09 10.53 -2.21
N SER A 69 30.33 9.21 -2.13
CA SER A 69 31.62 8.66 -1.72
C SER A 69 32.68 8.78 -2.82
N ALA A 70 32.26 8.74 -4.10
CA ALA A 70 33.14 8.87 -5.25
C ALA A 70 33.44 10.33 -5.63
N HIS A 71 32.52 11.25 -5.36
CA HIS A 71 32.56 12.66 -5.78
C HIS A 71 32.39 13.59 -4.57
N PRO A 72 33.45 13.79 -3.75
CA PRO A 72 33.37 14.57 -2.52
C PRO A 72 32.93 16.03 -2.74
N GLU A 73 33.22 16.60 -3.90
CA GLU A 73 32.81 17.94 -4.32
C GLU A 73 31.29 18.11 -4.47
N GLU A 74 30.57 17.03 -4.79
CA GLU A 74 29.11 17.01 -4.96
C GLU A 74 28.40 16.22 -3.85
N ALA A 75 29.16 15.69 -2.88
CA ALA A 75 28.67 14.74 -1.88
C ALA A 75 27.45 15.25 -1.11
N GLU A 76 27.44 16.52 -0.71
CA GLU A 76 26.32 17.10 0.03
C GLU A 76 25.02 17.06 -0.79
N LEU A 77 25.07 17.39 -2.08
CA LEU A 77 23.91 17.37 -2.97
C LEU A 77 23.38 15.95 -3.14
N HIS A 78 24.28 14.98 -3.36
CA HIS A 78 23.93 13.57 -3.49
C HIS A 78 23.32 13.01 -2.21
N LEU A 79 23.88 13.33 -1.03
CA LEU A 79 23.35 12.90 0.27
C LEU A 79 21.98 13.51 0.58
N LEU A 80 21.78 14.79 0.27
CA LEU A 80 20.46 15.45 0.42
C LEU A 80 19.41 14.80 -0.48
N SER A 81 19.79 14.45 -1.71
CA SER A 81 18.93 13.73 -2.64
C SER A 81 18.62 12.31 -2.15
N ALA A 82 19.63 11.55 -1.68
CA ALA A 82 19.46 10.23 -1.11
C ALA A 82 18.49 10.24 0.09
N ALA A 83 18.63 11.21 0.99
CA ALA A 83 17.72 11.39 2.12
C ALA A 83 16.27 11.68 1.68
N ARG A 84 16.07 12.37 0.55
CA ARG A 84 14.74 12.56 -0.03
C ARG A 84 14.16 11.25 -0.56
N HIS A 85 14.96 10.47 -1.30
CA HIS A 85 14.55 9.16 -1.78
C HIS A 85 14.18 8.19 -0.66
N ARG A 86 14.95 8.17 0.45
CA ARG A 86 14.59 7.36 1.63
C ARG A 86 13.23 7.73 2.21
N ARG A 87 12.90 9.03 2.28
CA ARG A 87 11.59 9.51 2.74
C ARG A 87 10.45 9.11 1.80
N TRP A 88 10.67 9.16 0.48
CA TRP A 88 9.69 8.66 -0.49
C TRP A 88 9.48 7.16 -0.39
N ALA A 89 10.56 6.37 -0.28
CA ALA A 89 10.46 4.93 -0.08
C ALA A 89 9.66 4.58 1.18
N GLU A 90 9.88 5.29 2.28
CA GLU A 90 9.11 5.11 3.50
C GLU A 90 7.63 5.49 3.33
N ASN A 91 7.34 6.60 2.65
CA ASN A 91 5.96 7.01 2.36
C ASN A 91 5.23 5.94 1.52
N ASP A 92 5.87 5.45 0.46
CA ASP A 92 5.32 4.41 -0.41
C ASP A 92 5.04 3.10 0.35
N ARG A 93 5.93 2.69 1.27
CA ARG A 93 5.68 1.53 2.14
C ARG A 93 4.48 1.75 3.06
N ARG A 94 4.35 2.94 3.64
CA ARG A 94 3.22 3.30 4.51
C ARG A 94 1.91 3.36 3.72
N LEU A 95 1.93 3.88 2.49
CA LEU A 95 0.76 3.87 1.61
C LEU A 95 0.40 2.44 1.21
N ALA A 96 1.38 1.60 0.85
CA ALA A 96 1.14 0.19 0.50
C ALA A 96 0.47 -0.61 1.64
N GLN A 97 0.72 -0.25 2.90
CA GLN A 97 0.04 -0.86 4.06
C GLN A 97 -1.43 -0.48 4.14
N GLN A 98 -1.81 0.74 3.72
CA GLN A 98 -3.20 1.20 3.72
C GLN A 98 -4.04 0.54 2.61
N TYR A 99 -3.40 0.04 1.56
CA TYR A 99 -4.04 -0.72 0.48
C TYR A 99 -3.94 -2.25 0.70
N ALA A 100 -3.52 -2.70 1.89
CA ALA A 100 -3.65 -4.11 2.23
C ALA A 100 -5.14 -4.46 2.26
N PRO A 101 -5.58 -5.53 1.57
CA PRO A 101 -6.97 -5.93 1.63
C PRO A 101 -7.32 -6.28 3.08
N ASP A 102 -8.43 -5.74 3.60
CA ASP A 102 -8.99 -5.96 4.96
C ASP A 102 -9.44 -7.43 5.21
N GLY A 103 -8.85 -8.41 4.51
CA GLY A 103 -9.26 -9.82 4.50
C GLY A 103 -8.43 -10.76 5.38
N GLU A 104 -7.56 -10.24 6.25
CA GLU A 104 -6.86 -11.05 7.26
C GLU A 104 -7.36 -10.79 8.69
N ASP A 105 -8.64 -10.40 8.84
CA ASP A 105 -9.34 -10.71 10.07
C ASP A 105 -9.40 -12.24 10.21
N GLN A 106 -8.60 -12.74 11.14
CA GLN A 106 -8.50 -14.14 11.53
C GLN A 106 -9.79 -14.60 12.24
N ASP A 107 -10.95 -14.50 11.59
CA ASP A 107 -12.16 -15.17 12.07
C ASP A 107 -12.18 -16.61 11.55
N GLY A 108 -11.38 -17.47 12.18
CA GLY A 108 -11.30 -18.87 11.74
C GLY A 108 -10.52 -19.84 12.62
N ARG A 109 -9.87 -19.42 13.72
CA ARG A 109 -9.18 -20.38 14.60
C ARG A 109 -9.25 -19.99 16.08
N ASP A 110 -10.46 -19.91 16.64
CA ASP A 110 -10.60 -20.06 18.09
C ASP A 110 -11.95 -20.68 18.53
N LYS A 111 -12.19 -21.91 18.08
CA LYS A 111 -13.21 -22.79 18.69
C LYS A 111 -12.61 -24.17 18.95
N GLY A 112 -11.97 -24.29 20.12
CA GLY A 112 -12.13 -25.48 20.94
C GLY A 112 -11.17 -26.64 20.68
N ALA A 113 -9.86 -26.40 20.81
CA ALA A 113 -8.97 -27.44 21.30
C ALA A 113 -9.33 -27.76 22.77
N ARG A 114 -10.41 -28.52 23.00
CA ARG A 114 -10.73 -29.05 24.32
C ARG A 114 -9.92 -30.31 24.56
N GLN A 115 -8.80 -30.07 25.22
CA GLN A 115 -7.99 -30.98 26.04
C GLN A 115 -8.61 -32.37 26.30
N THR A 116 -7.83 -33.35 25.87
CA THR A 116 -7.64 -34.69 26.43
C THR A 116 -8.13 -34.88 27.88
N ARG A 117 -8.98 -35.89 28.11
CA ARG A 117 -9.01 -36.60 29.40
C ARG A 117 -8.16 -37.86 29.26
N PRO A 118 -7.04 -38.02 30.00
CA PRO A 118 -6.42 -39.32 30.17
C PRO A 118 -7.21 -40.12 31.22
N ASP A 119 -7.41 -41.40 30.92
CA ASP A 119 -7.92 -42.46 31.80
C ASP A 119 -7.42 -42.33 33.24
N GLU A 120 -8.33 -42.03 34.16
CA GLU A 120 -8.06 -42.09 35.58
C GLU A 120 -8.10 -43.55 36.02
N LYS A 121 -6.88 -44.07 36.22
CA LYS A 121 -6.57 -45.39 36.76
C LYS A 121 -7.43 -45.69 37.98
N ARG A 122 -8.24 -46.73 37.83
CA ARG A 122 -8.97 -47.42 38.90
C ARG A 122 -7.99 -47.82 40.00
N ALA A 123 -8.28 -47.33 41.20
CA ALA A 123 -7.59 -47.65 42.43
C ALA A 123 -7.72 -49.14 42.77
N GLU A 124 -6.58 -49.80 42.98
CA GLU A 124 -6.49 -51.01 43.80
C GLU A 124 -5.28 -50.86 44.73
N THR A 125 -5.47 -50.12 45.82
CA THR A 125 -4.68 -50.26 47.04
C THR A 125 -5.45 -51.20 47.96
N SER A 126 -5.26 -52.51 47.82
CA SER A 126 -5.56 -53.44 48.90
C SER A 126 -4.32 -53.58 49.76
N THR A 127 -4.44 -52.96 50.93
CA THR A 127 -3.57 -52.98 52.09
C THR A 127 -3.28 -54.40 52.57
N GLU A 128 -2.02 -54.79 52.49
CA GLU A 128 -1.44 -55.88 53.28
C GLU A 128 -0.83 -55.23 54.53
N ASN A 129 -1.42 -55.50 55.70
CA ASN A 129 -0.78 -55.32 57.00
C ASN A 129 -1.40 -56.31 58.00
N ALA A 130 -0.58 -57.30 58.35
CA ALA A 130 -0.33 -57.90 59.66
C ALA A 130 -1.51 -58.12 60.63
N ASP A 131 -1.70 -59.37 61.04
CA ASP A 131 -1.74 -59.71 62.47
C ASP A 131 -1.38 -61.19 62.72
N GLY A 132 -0.70 -61.44 63.85
CA GLY A 132 -0.75 -62.68 64.66
C GLY A 132 -0.34 -64.01 64.07
#